data_AF-A0A4Y9ML08-F1
#
_entry.id   AF-A0A4Y9ML08-F1
#
_cell.length_a   1.000
_cell.length_b   1.000
_cell.length_c   1.000
_cell.angle_alpha   90.00
_cell.angle_beta   90.00
_cell.angle_gamma   90.00
#
_symmetry.space_group_name_H-M   'P 1'
#
loop_
_entity.id
_entity.type
_entity.pdbx_description
1 polymer ?
#
loop_
_entity_poly.entity_id
_entity_poly.type
_entity_poly.pdbx_seq_one_letter_code
_entity_poly.pdbx_strand_id
1 'polypeptide(L)'
;MDRAEAVARLLALTKLYRVFHAYAHETEHVDEWWDMGDQVCGPEPLVPAFVWGQLSERRGFASFSDDDDELPDEFAKALVWHYAPEVAKALLDQLGENFLFASLWASSSAGVRFPLNDRRYHEAVNGDPWEKTAAYNWTTDGMRL
;
A
#
# COMPACT_ATOMS: atom_id res chain seq x y z
N MET A 1 -2.90 -8.48 -17.82
CA MET A 1 -2.89 -7.31 -16.91
C MET A 1 -1.83 -6.37 -17.43
N ASP A 2 -2.15 -5.09 -17.53
CA ASP A 2 -1.21 -4.06 -17.98
C ASP A 2 -0.08 -3.91 -16.93
N ARG A 3 1.18 -3.76 -17.36
CA ARG A 3 2.32 -3.69 -16.43
C ARG A 3 2.16 -2.52 -15.45
N ALA A 4 1.70 -1.37 -15.95
CA ALA A 4 1.48 -0.19 -15.12
C ALA A 4 0.37 -0.39 -14.08
N GLU A 5 -0.68 -1.13 -14.43
CA GLU A 5 -1.75 -1.47 -13.48
C GLU A 5 -1.25 -2.43 -12.38
N ALA A 6 -0.41 -3.41 -12.74
CA ALA A 6 0.23 -4.28 -11.76
C ALA A 6 1.15 -3.50 -10.82
N VAL A 7 1.94 -2.55 -11.35
CA VAL A 7 2.81 -1.68 -10.54
C VAL A 7 1.98 -0.75 -9.66
N ALA A 8 0.88 -0.18 -10.14
CA ALA A 8 0.00 0.68 -9.34
C ALA A 8 -0.59 -0.07 -8.14
N ARG A 9 -1.05 -1.32 -8.36
CA ARG A 9 -1.54 -2.19 -7.27
C ARG A 9 -0.43 -2.59 -6.30
N LEU A 10 0.79 -2.83 -6.81
CA LEU A 10 1.94 -3.13 -5.95
C LEU A 10 2.31 -1.92 -5.08
N LEU A 11 2.35 -0.73 -5.66
CA LEU A 11 2.59 0.52 -4.93
C LEU A 11 1.46 0.80 -3.92
N ALA A 12 0.21 0.51 -4.26
CA ALA A 12 -0.91 0.58 -3.33
C ALA A 12 -0.72 -0.38 -2.15
N LEU A 13 -0.31 -1.63 -2.40
CA LEU A 13 0.05 -2.58 -1.35
C LEU A 13 1.19 -2.05 -0.47
N THR A 14 2.24 -1.47 -1.08
CA THR A 14 3.35 -0.85 -0.34
C THR A 14 2.89 0.31 0.52
N LYS A 15 2.00 1.18 0.01
CA LYS A 15 1.48 2.31 0.79
C LYS A 15 0.62 1.84 1.96
N LEU A 16 -0.28 0.88 1.72
CA LEU A 16 -1.08 0.25 2.78
C LEU A 16 -0.19 -0.37 3.87
N TYR A 17 0.88 -1.06 3.47
CA TYR A 17 1.87 -1.61 4.40
C TYR A 17 2.53 -0.52 5.26
N ARG A 18 2.98 0.58 4.64
CA ARG A 18 3.62 1.68 5.37
C ARG A 18 2.66 2.38 6.33
N VAL A 19 1.42 2.62 5.91
CA VAL A 19 0.37 3.19 6.75
C VAL A 19 0.08 2.30 7.95
N PHE A 20 -0.04 0.99 7.74
CA PHE A 20 -0.16 0.03 8.84
C PHE A 20 0.95 0.20 9.88
N HIS A 21 2.21 0.23 9.43
CA HIS A 21 3.35 0.36 10.34
C HIS A 21 3.41 1.71 11.02
N ALA A 22 2.90 2.77 10.38
CA ALA A 22 2.80 4.07 11.01
C ALA A 22 1.74 4.08 12.13
N TYR A 23 0.61 3.39 11.95
CA TYR A 23 -0.34 3.14 13.05
C TYR A 23 0.21 2.19 14.11
N ALA A 24 1.02 1.19 13.74
CA ALA A 24 1.55 0.18 14.66
C ALA A 24 2.73 0.69 15.52
N HIS A 25 3.45 1.71 15.04
CA HIS A 25 4.66 2.22 15.67
C HIS A 25 4.58 3.72 15.96
N GLU A 26 3.38 4.31 15.88
CA GLU A 26 3.09 5.73 16.15
C GLU A 26 4.03 6.71 15.43
N THR A 27 4.39 6.43 14.17
CA THR A 27 5.27 7.32 13.40
C THR A 27 4.48 8.42 12.71
N GLU A 28 4.91 9.69 12.85
CA GLU A 28 4.17 10.90 12.44
C GLU A 28 3.99 11.10 10.91
N HIS A 29 4.44 10.19 10.03
CA HIS A 29 4.48 10.41 8.56
C HIS A 29 3.71 9.34 7.79
N VAL A 30 2.44 9.13 8.16
CA VAL A 30 1.56 8.06 7.65
C VAL A 30 1.18 8.27 6.18
N ASP A 31 1.13 9.51 5.72
CA ASP A 31 0.44 9.95 4.50
C ASP A 31 1.36 10.58 3.45
N GLU A 32 2.64 10.81 3.75
CA GLU A 32 3.56 11.47 2.83
C GLU A 32 3.80 10.60 1.59
N TRP A 33 3.41 11.08 0.41
CA TRP A 33 3.60 10.42 -0.88
C TRP A 33 5.08 10.44 -1.33
N TRP A 34 5.88 11.31 -0.73
CA TRP A 34 7.28 11.56 -1.08
C TRP A 34 8.17 10.35 -0.80
N ASP A 35 7.69 9.42 0.04
CA ASP A 35 8.33 8.17 0.40
C ASP A 35 8.40 7.15 -0.77
N MET A 36 7.66 7.36 -1.86
CA MET A 36 7.64 6.50 -3.06
C MET A 36 8.21 7.18 -4.31
N GLY A 37 8.64 8.44 -4.22
CA GLY A 37 9.03 9.27 -5.37
C GLY A 37 10.09 8.64 -6.28
N ASP A 38 11.14 8.04 -5.73
CA ASP A 38 12.20 7.40 -6.53
C ASP A 38 11.71 6.19 -7.34
N GLN A 39 10.70 5.47 -6.85
CA GLN A 39 10.14 4.29 -7.53
C GLN A 39 9.22 4.68 -8.70
N VAL A 40 8.67 5.89 -8.65
CA VAL A 40 7.69 6.43 -9.60
C VAL A 40 8.35 7.34 -10.63
N CYS A 41 9.23 8.23 -10.16
CA CYS A 41 9.82 9.33 -10.92
C CYS A 41 11.36 9.41 -10.80
N GLY A 42 12.00 8.41 -10.19
CA GLY A 42 13.46 8.37 -10.07
C GLY A 42 14.17 8.09 -11.41
N PRO A 43 15.50 8.00 -11.42
CA PRO A 43 16.29 7.81 -12.64
C PRO A 43 16.02 6.47 -13.36
N GLU A 44 15.49 5.48 -12.64
CA GLU A 44 15.06 4.18 -13.18
C GLU A 44 13.65 3.86 -12.69
N PRO A 45 12.60 4.54 -13.20
CA PRO A 45 11.25 4.38 -12.69
C PRO A 45 10.69 3.00 -13.07
N LEU A 46 9.84 2.43 -12.20
CA LEU A 46 9.25 1.09 -12.44
C LEU A 46 8.40 1.04 -13.72
N VAL A 47 7.83 2.19 -14.08
CA VAL A 47 6.97 2.44 -15.24
C VAL A 47 7.35 3.79 -15.83
N PRO A 48 7.53 3.93 -17.16
CA PRO A 48 7.81 5.22 -17.78
C PRO A 48 6.68 6.24 -17.54
N ALA A 49 7.05 7.51 -17.36
CA ALA A 49 6.15 8.66 -17.21
C ALA A 49 4.93 8.65 -18.15
N PHE A 50 5.19 8.55 -19.45
CA PHE A 50 4.17 8.48 -20.49
C PHE A 50 3.14 7.35 -20.25
N VAL A 51 3.58 6.20 -19.74
CA VAL A 51 2.69 5.05 -19.48
C VAL A 51 1.78 5.32 -18.28
N TRP A 52 2.25 6.06 -17.26
CA TRP A 52 1.40 6.53 -16.17
C TRP A 52 0.31 7.46 -16.68
N GLY A 53 0.67 8.40 -17.55
CA GLY A 53 -0.25 9.31 -18.22
C GLY A 53 -1.34 8.57 -19.00
N GLN A 54 -0.96 7.64 -19.86
CA GLN A 54 -1.91 6.83 -20.64
C GLN A 54 -2.85 6.01 -19.76
N LEU A 55 -2.35 5.43 -18.67
CA LEU A 55 -3.19 4.66 -17.74
C LEU A 55 -4.15 5.59 -16.99
N SER A 56 -3.68 6.77 -16.56
CA SER A 56 -4.48 7.81 -15.90
C SER A 56 -5.64 8.27 -16.80
N GLU A 57 -5.36 8.55 -18.08
CA GLU A 57 -6.36 8.96 -19.06
C GLU A 57 -7.40 7.86 -19.30
N ARG A 58 -6.95 6.61 -19.48
CA ARG A 58 -7.84 5.45 -19.65
C ARG A 58 -8.77 5.22 -18.46
N ARG A 59 -8.37 5.63 -17.25
CA ARG A 59 -9.16 5.54 -16.03
C ARG A 59 -9.96 6.80 -15.74
N GLY A 60 -9.82 7.85 -16.56
CA GLY A 60 -10.58 9.09 -16.48
C GLY A 60 -10.11 10.04 -15.38
N PHE A 61 -8.84 9.94 -14.94
CA PHE A 61 -8.31 10.84 -13.92
C PHE A 61 -7.80 12.16 -14.50
N ALA A 62 -7.05 12.10 -15.59
CA ALA A 62 -6.54 13.28 -16.29
C ALA A 62 -5.98 12.93 -17.68
N SER A 63 -5.99 13.89 -18.60
CA SER A 63 -5.40 13.77 -19.94
C SER A 63 -3.90 14.04 -19.85
N PHE A 64 -3.08 13.12 -20.36
CA PHE A 64 -1.64 13.34 -20.47
C PHE A 64 -1.33 14.08 -21.78
N SER A 65 -0.59 15.18 -21.71
CA SER A 65 0.00 15.84 -22.88
C SER A 65 1.52 15.65 -22.89
N ASP A 66 2.16 15.67 -24.06
CA ASP A 66 3.62 15.49 -24.18
C ASP A 66 4.43 16.62 -23.50
N ASP A 67 3.77 17.71 -23.05
CA ASP A 67 4.39 18.78 -22.25
C ASP A 67 4.39 18.46 -20.73
N ASP A 68 3.77 17.35 -20.31
CA ASP A 68 3.54 16.98 -18.89
C ASP A 68 4.61 16.03 -18.31
N ASP A 69 5.83 16.03 -18.85
CA ASP A 69 6.94 15.20 -18.37
C ASP A 69 7.28 15.43 -16.86
N GLU A 70 6.79 16.53 -16.26
CA GLU A 70 6.92 16.86 -14.82
C GLU A 70 5.76 16.35 -13.92
N LEU A 71 4.65 15.86 -14.49
CA LEU A 71 3.46 15.35 -13.77
C LEU A 71 3.34 13.82 -13.52
N PRO A 72 4.30 12.92 -13.84
CA PRO A 72 4.15 11.47 -13.61
C PRO A 72 3.80 11.09 -12.18
N ASP A 73 4.28 11.88 -11.23
CA ASP A 73 4.08 11.69 -9.80
C ASP A 73 2.61 11.81 -9.40
N GLU A 74 1.91 12.82 -9.93
CA GLU A 74 0.49 13.05 -9.65
C GLU A 74 -0.40 11.97 -10.27
N PHE A 75 -0.08 11.53 -11.50
CA PHE A 75 -0.82 10.46 -12.15
C PHE A 75 -0.65 9.13 -11.41
N ALA A 76 0.59 8.79 -11.04
CA ALA A 76 0.86 7.60 -10.26
C ALA A 76 0.17 7.66 -8.88
N LYS A 77 0.19 8.82 -8.21
CA LYS A 77 -0.52 9.03 -6.95
C LYS A 77 -2.01 8.77 -7.08
N ALA A 78 -2.65 9.39 -8.07
CA ALA A 78 -4.08 9.22 -8.33
C ALA A 78 -4.42 7.74 -8.57
N LEU A 79 -3.61 7.04 -9.37
CA LEU A 79 -3.78 5.62 -9.64
C LEU A 79 -3.58 4.74 -8.40
N VAL A 80 -2.55 5.02 -7.58
CA VAL A 80 -2.31 4.28 -6.34
C VAL A 80 -3.48 4.45 -5.36
N TRP A 81 -3.98 5.67 -5.19
CA TRP A 81 -5.13 5.96 -4.31
C TRP A 81 -6.40 5.32 -4.85
N HIS A 82 -6.57 5.29 -6.17
CA HIS A 82 -7.69 4.60 -6.80
C HIS A 82 -7.67 3.08 -6.56
N TYR A 83 -6.50 2.44 -6.66
CA TYR A 83 -6.39 0.99 -6.50
C TYR A 83 -6.31 0.53 -5.04
N ALA A 84 -5.96 1.39 -4.09
CA ALA A 84 -5.81 1.01 -2.70
C ALA A 84 -7.07 0.36 -2.07
N PRO A 85 -8.30 0.89 -2.26
CA PRO A 85 -9.50 0.22 -1.77
C PRO A 85 -9.73 -1.17 -2.40
N GLU A 86 -9.40 -1.35 -3.69
CA GLU A 86 -9.51 -2.66 -4.34
C GLU A 86 -8.51 -3.67 -3.74
N VAL A 87 -7.27 -3.24 -3.51
CA VAL A 87 -6.22 -4.05 -2.92
C VAL A 87 -6.56 -4.41 -1.46
N ALA A 88 -6.97 -3.42 -0.66
CA ALA A 88 -7.39 -3.63 0.73
C ALA A 88 -8.54 -4.63 0.81
N LYS A 89 -9.58 -4.45 -0.02
CA LYS A 89 -10.70 -5.38 -0.10
C LYS A 89 -10.26 -6.78 -0.49
N ALA A 90 -9.40 -6.92 -1.50
CA ALA A 90 -8.91 -8.23 -1.93
C ALA A 90 -8.13 -8.96 -0.82
N LEU A 91 -7.31 -8.23 -0.05
CA LEU A 91 -6.60 -8.78 1.10
C LEU A 91 -7.56 -9.24 2.21
N LEU A 92 -8.56 -8.41 2.54
CA LEU A 92 -9.56 -8.72 3.55
C LEU A 92 -10.45 -9.90 3.15
N ASP A 93 -10.90 -9.96 1.90
CA ASP A 93 -11.73 -11.05 1.38
C ASP A 93 -10.96 -12.40 1.38
N GLN A 94 -9.65 -12.36 1.15
CA GLN A 94 -8.82 -13.58 1.10
C GLN A 94 -8.35 -14.08 2.47
N LEU A 95 -7.94 -13.17 3.36
CA LEU A 95 -7.27 -13.53 4.62
C LEU A 95 -8.18 -13.36 5.83
N GLY A 96 -9.19 -12.48 5.74
CA GLY A 96 -9.91 -11.99 6.90
C GLY A 96 -9.07 -11.02 7.75
N GLU A 97 -9.77 -10.24 8.56
CA GLU A 97 -9.20 -9.17 9.39
C GLU A 97 -8.04 -9.66 10.29
N ASN A 98 -8.29 -10.69 11.10
CA ASN A 98 -7.32 -11.14 12.10
C ASN A 98 -6.02 -11.66 11.48
N PHE A 99 -6.11 -12.42 10.38
CA PHE A 99 -4.94 -12.98 9.71
C PHE A 99 -4.18 -11.93 8.92
N LEU A 100 -4.88 -10.98 8.31
CA LEU A 100 -4.26 -9.83 7.67
C LEU A 100 -3.49 -8.97 8.68
N PHE A 101 -4.13 -8.62 9.80
CA PHE A 101 -3.48 -7.91 10.89
C PHE A 101 -2.24 -8.65 11.41
N ALA A 102 -2.39 -9.94 11.73
CA ALA A 102 -1.28 -10.76 12.23
C ALA A 102 -0.12 -10.83 11.23
N SER A 103 -0.44 -10.92 9.94
CA SER A 103 0.54 -10.94 8.85
C SER A 103 1.34 -9.64 8.76
N LEU A 104 0.65 -8.50 8.77
CA LEU A 104 1.27 -7.18 8.73
C LEU A 104 2.08 -6.89 10.01
N TRP A 105 1.57 -7.30 11.17
CA TRP A 105 2.28 -7.16 12.44
C TRP A 105 3.55 -8.02 12.48
N ALA A 106 3.47 -9.26 12.01
CA ALA A 106 4.61 -10.16 12.00
C ALA A 106 5.71 -9.67 11.05
N SER A 107 5.40 -9.00 9.95
CA SER A 107 6.42 -8.45 9.05
C SER A 107 7.35 -7.41 9.67
N SER A 108 7.01 -6.82 10.82
CA SER A 108 7.95 -5.99 11.60
C SER A 108 9.16 -6.77 12.11
N SER A 109 9.06 -8.10 12.23
CA SER A 109 10.11 -8.95 12.80
C SER A 109 11.03 -9.53 11.72
N ALA A 110 12.33 -9.40 11.91
CA ALA A 110 13.31 -10.00 11.02
C ALA A 110 13.17 -11.54 10.94
N GLY A 111 13.28 -12.09 9.73
CA GLY A 111 13.29 -13.54 9.50
C GLY A 111 11.92 -14.22 9.54
N VAL A 112 10.82 -13.47 9.55
CA VAL A 112 9.48 -14.04 9.42
C VAL A 112 9.32 -14.69 8.05
N ARG A 113 8.81 -15.93 8.06
CA ARG A 113 8.46 -16.69 6.86
C ARG A 113 6.96 -16.85 6.80
N PHE A 114 6.40 -16.64 5.61
CA PHE A 114 5.01 -16.90 5.31
C PHE A 114 4.82 -18.34 4.81
N PRO A 115 3.69 -19.01 5.14
CA PRO A 115 2.62 -18.55 6.03
C PRO A 115 3.03 -18.56 7.52
N LEU A 116 2.37 -17.74 8.33
CA LEU A 116 2.57 -17.73 9.78
C LEU A 116 2.12 -19.06 10.40
N ASN A 117 2.89 -19.57 11.37
CA ASN A 117 2.42 -20.68 12.20
C ASN A 117 1.44 -20.18 13.29
N ASP A 118 0.61 -21.07 13.81
CA ASP A 118 -0.45 -20.75 14.79
C ASP A 118 0.08 -20.00 16.00
N ARG A 119 1.27 -20.37 16.51
CA ARG A 119 1.89 -19.67 17.64
C ARG A 119 2.19 -18.21 17.30
N ARG A 120 2.84 -17.95 16.16
CA ARG A 120 3.16 -16.58 15.71
C ARG A 120 1.90 -15.77 15.44
N TYR A 121 0.88 -16.40 14.87
CA TYR A 121 -0.43 -15.78 14.70
C TYR A 121 -1.03 -15.37 16.06
N HIS A 122 -1.05 -16.28 17.04
CA HIS A 122 -1.56 -15.97 18.37
C HIS A 122 -0.73 -14.91 19.10
N GLU A 123 0.60 -14.89 18.97
CA GLU A 123 1.46 -13.84 19.53
C GLU A 123 1.15 -12.47 18.90
N ALA A 124 0.94 -12.44 17.59
CA ALA A 124 0.62 -11.22 16.85
C ALA A 124 -0.74 -10.66 17.27
N VAL A 125 -1.76 -11.51 17.48
CA VAL A 125 -3.11 -11.06 17.86
C VAL A 125 -3.26 -10.83 19.37
N ASN A 126 -2.72 -11.70 20.22
CA ASN A 126 -3.01 -11.74 21.66
C ASN A 126 -1.97 -11.04 22.57
N GLY A 127 -0.89 -10.47 22.02
CA GLY A 127 0.05 -9.63 22.80
C GLY A 127 -0.59 -8.33 23.30
N ASP A 128 0.21 -7.44 23.93
CA ASP A 128 -0.29 -6.24 24.62
C ASP A 128 -1.28 -5.43 23.76
N PRO A 129 -2.57 -5.31 24.17
CA PRO A 129 -3.61 -4.73 23.32
C PRO A 129 -3.40 -3.25 23.03
N TRP A 130 -2.75 -2.49 23.92
CA TRP A 130 -2.68 -1.04 23.80
C TRP A 130 -1.77 -0.58 22.64
N GLU A 131 -0.64 -1.26 22.44
CA GLU A 131 0.27 -0.97 21.31
C GLU A 131 -0.34 -1.35 19.95
N LYS A 132 -1.35 -2.23 19.95
CA LYS A 132 -1.94 -2.80 18.72
C LYS A 132 -3.24 -2.15 18.32
N THR A 133 -3.89 -1.44 19.23
CA THR A 133 -5.28 -0.98 19.06
C THR A 133 -5.44 -0.09 17.82
N ALA A 134 -4.50 0.85 17.58
CA ALA A 134 -4.59 1.76 16.45
C ALA A 134 -4.48 1.02 15.09
N ALA A 135 -3.45 0.17 14.93
CA ALA A 135 -3.24 -0.61 13.72
C ALA A 135 -4.32 -1.66 13.48
N TYR A 136 -4.83 -2.27 14.56
CA TYR A 136 -5.94 -3.22 14.50
C TYR A 136 -7.21 -2.52 14.01
N ASN A 137 -7.62 -1.41 14.65
CA ASN A 137 -8.81 -0.64 14.24
C ASN A 137 -8.72 -0.17 12.79
N TRP A 138 -7.56 0.34 12.35
CA TRP A 138 -7.37 0.73 10.96
C TRP A 138 -7.54 -0.44 9.97
N THR A 139 -7.10 -1.65 10.36
CA THR A 139 -7.32 -2.87 9.56
C THR A 139 -8.80 -3.23 9.51
N THR A 140 -9.50 -3.19 10.65
CA THR A 140 -10.94 -3.42 10.78
C THR A 140 -11.77 -2.43 9.95
N ASP A 141 -11.35 -1.16 9.91
CA ASP A 141 -12.04 -0.08 9.17
C ASP A 141 -11.85 -0.15 7.65
N GLY A 142 -11.10 -1.16 7.18
CA GLY A 142 -10.93 -1.45 5.76
C GLY A 142 -9.66 -0.86 5.16
N MET A 143 -8.66 -0.51 5.97
CA MET A 143 -7.34 -0.05 5.54
C MET A 143 -7.39 1.17 4.59
N ARG A 144 -8.14 2.20 4.98
CA ARG A 144 -8.34 3.39 4.13
C ARG A 144 -7.08 4.25 4.09
N LEU A 145 -6.72 4.71 2.88
CA LEU A 145 -5.67 5.70 2.60
C LEU A 145 -6.26 7.10 2.44
#